data_AF-A0A974PKB7-F1
#
_entry.id   AF-A0A974PKB7-F1
#
_cell.length_a   1.000
_cell.length_b   1.000
_cell.length_c   1.000
_cell.angle_alpha   90.00
_cell.angle_beta   90.00
_cell.angle_gamma   90.00
#
_symmetry.space_group_name_H-M   'P 1'
#
loop_
_entity.id
_entity.type
_entity.pdbx_description
1 polymer ?
#
loop_
_entity_poly.entity_id
_entity_poly.type
_entity_poly.pdbx_seq_one_letter_code
_entity_poly.pdbx_strand_id
1 'polypeptide(L)'
;MKGSYDDIVSRIADPILWYDEHGVPRYVPFAPHLKSDIYAQEAALVEVVCQACRRSFFVCCSRVEDRDRRPSTVAAQIRANDDGLYHDPPCHTTEIERRTGMGGCMAGESMTTLGVRVAEYWHRTASMRWERDPALEITFTHDDYSRRLIAEKW
;
A
#
# COMPACT_ATOMS: atom_id res chain seq x y z
N MET A 1 -10.81 -8.77 -1.68
CA MET A 1 -9.86 -9.56 -2.51
C MET A 1 -9.58 -8.80 -3.80
N LYS A 2 -8.30 -8.56 -4.10
CA LYS A 2 -7.85 -7.81 -5.30
C LYS A 2 -7.63 -8.75 -6.47
N GLY A 3 -7.62 -8.21 -7.70
CA GLY A 3 -7.43 -9.01 -8.91
C GLY A 3 -6.00 -9.54 -9.05
N SER A 4 -5.86 -10.77 -9.53
CA SER A 4 -4.58 -11.36 -9.92
C SER A 4 -4.22 -10.93 -11.33
N TYR A 5 -3.44 -9.87 -11.48
CA TYR A 5 -3.01 -9.32 -12.78
C TYR A 5 -1.90 -10.18 -13.45
N ASP A 6 -1.95 -11.51 -13.29
CA ASP A 6 -0.89 -12.43 -13.72
C ASP A 6 -0.70 -12.43 -15.24
N ASP A 7 -1.79 -12.26 -15.98
CA ASP A 7 -1.80 -12.17 -17.44
C ASP A 7 -1.01 -10.96 -17.96
N ILE A 8 -0.95 -9.88 -17.18
CA ILE A 8 -0.19 -8.67 -17.45
C ILE A 8 1.23 -8.79 -16.88
N VAL A 9 1.36 -9.16 -15.60
CA VAL A 9 2.66 -9.24 -14.90
C VAL A 9 3.59 -10.24 -15.56
N SER A 10 3.09 -11.39 -16.02
CA SER A 10 3.90 -12.40 -16.73
C SER A 10 4.51 -11.92 -18.05
N ARG A 11 4.05 -10.78 -18.59
CA ARG A 11 4.50 -10.22 -19.87
C ARG A 11 5.46 -9.04 -19.71
N ILE A 12 5.70 -8.57 -18.48
CA ILE A 12 6.52 -7.39 -18.19
C ILE A 12 7.73 -7.85 -17.38
N ALA A 13 8.93 -7.61 -17.92
CA ALA A 13 10.18 -7.98 -17.25
C ALA A 13 10.56 -7.02 -16.11
N ASP A 14 10.09 -5.76 -16.19
CA ASP A 14 10.37 -4.76 -15.18
C ASP A 14 9.67 -5.10 -13.86
N PRO A 15 10.32 -4.87 -12.71
CA PRO A 15 9.68 -5.08 -11.42
C PRO A 15 8.53 -4.08 -11.22
N ILE A 16 7.48 -4.54 -10.55
CA ILE A 16 6.38 -3.68 -10.12
C ILE A 16 6.94 -2.68 -9.09
N LEU A 17 6.72 -1.39 -9.32
CA LEU A 17 7.21 -0.33 -8.44
C LEU A 17 6.22 -0.01 -7.33
N TRP A 18 4.93 -0.03 -7.63
CA TRP A 18 3.85 0.18 -6.66
C TRP A 18 2.51 -0.34 -7.21
N TYR A 19 1.50 -0.40 -6.34
CA TYR A 19 0.13 -0.79 -6.69
C TYR A 19 -0.84 0.33 -6.39
N ASP A 20 -1.85 0.51 -7.24
CA ASP A 20 -2.91 1.46 -6.95
C ASP A 20 -3.89 0.98 -5.86
N GLU A 21 -4.92 1.77 -5.60
CA GLU A 21 -5.94 1.51 -4.58
C GLU A 21 -6.68 0.18 -4.80
N HIS A 22 -6.76 -0.27 -6.05
CA HIS A 22 -7.41 -1.52 -6.47
C HIS A 22 -6.42 -2.68 -6.63
N GLY A 23 -5.14 -2.47 -6.30
CA GLY A 23 -4.10 -3.48 -6.45
C GLY A 23 -3.60 -3.63 -7.89
N VAL A 24 -3.83 -2.65 -8.77
CA VAL A 24 -3.30 -2.70 -10.14
C VAL A 24 -1.80 -2.36 -10.08
N PRO A 25 -0.92 -3.21 -10.65
CA PRO A 25 0.52 -2.94 -10.66
C PRO A 25 0.86 -1.73 -11.54
N ARG A 26 1.88 -0.98 -11.13
CA ARG A 26 2.45 0.18 -11.82
C ARG A 26 3.96 0.02 -11.93
N TYR A 27 4.49 0.30 -13.13
CA TYR A 27 5.89 0.09 -13.51
C TYR A 27 6.65 1.40 -13.73
N VAL A 28 6.05 2.53 -13.33
CA VAL A 28 6.62 3.88 -13.45
C VAL A 28 6.70 4.53 -12.07
N PRO A 29 7.56 5.55 -11.87
CA PRO A 29 7.61 6.29 -10.61
C PRO A 29 6.23 6.78 -10.17
N PHE A 30 6.01 6.82 -8.85
CA PHE A 30 4.74 7.27 -8.31
C PHE A 30 4.46 8.73 -8.70
N ALA A 31 3.21 8.98 -9.07
CA ALA A 31 2.70 10.34 -9.24
C ALA A 31 1.20 10.34 -8.96
N PRO A 32 0.66 11.38 -8.28
CA PRO A 32 -0.73 11.40 -7.83
C PRO A 32 -1.77 11.49 -8.97
N HIS A 33 -1.34 11.74 -10.21
CA HIS A 33 -2.23 11.68 -11.38
C HIS A 33 -2.34 10.27 -11.99
N LEU A 34 -1.53 9.30 -11.55
CA LEU A 34 -1.54 7.91 -12.00
C LEU A 34 -2.36 6.97 -11.09
N LYS A 35 -2.88 7.51 -9.98
CA LYS A 35 -3.79 6.82 -9.07
C LYS A 35 -5.17 6.62 -9.72
N SER A 36 -5.95 5.67 -9.22
CA SER A 36 -7.23 5.29 -9.84
C SER A 36 -8.34 6.31 -9.57
N ASP A 37 -8.36 6.95 -8.39
CA ASP A 37 -9.36 7.97 -8.06
C ASP A 37 -8.97 9.34 -8.63
N ILE A 38 -9.62 9.74 -9.72
CA ILE A 38 -9.37 11.03 -10.38
C ILE A 38 -9.92 12.25 -9.59
N TYR A 39 -10.81 12.02 -8.62
CA TYR A 39 -11.44 13.06 -7.81
C TYR A 39 -10.78 13.23 -6.44
N ALA A 40 -9.88 12.33 -6.07
CA ALA A 40 -9.20 12.41 -4.78
C ALA A 40 -8.49 13.74 -4.58
N GLN A 41 -8.57 14.24 -3.35
CA GLN A 41 -7.92 15.48 -2.90
C GLN A 41 -6.58 15.22 -2.23
N GLU A 42 -6.32 13.97 -1.85
CA GLU A 42 -5.08 13.54 -1.21
C GLU A 42 -4.62 12.23 -1.85
N ALA A 43 -3.32 11.97 -1.82
CA ALA A 43 -2.74 10.72 -2.25
C ALA A 43 -1.43 10.47 -1.49
N ALA A 44 -1.27 9.28 -0.96
CA ALA A 44 -0.05 8.81 -0.34
C ALA A 44 0.48 7.58 -1.08
N LEU A 45 1.81 7.50 -1.19
CA LEU A 45 2.51 6.24 -1.45
C LEU A 45 2.93 5.68 -0.10
N VAL A 46 2.39 4.53 0.27
CA VAL A 46 2.63 3.91 1.57
C VAL A 46 3.39 2.61 1.35
N GLU A 47 4.45 2.41 2.15
CA GLU A 47 5.09 1.10 2.25
C GLU A 47 4.32 0.26 3.26
N VAL A 48 3.91 -0.93 2.84
CA VAL A 48 3.17 -1.88 3.66
C VAL A 48 3.81 -3.25 3.62
N VAL A 49 3.62 -4.03 4.67
CA VAL A 49 4.12 -5.40 4.77
C VAL A 49 2.96 -6.36 4.97
N CYS A 50 2.92 -7.43 4.17
CA CYS A 50 1.98 -8.52 4.42
C CYS A 50 2.32 -9.20 5.75
N GLN A 51 1.37 -9.27 6.69
CA GLN A 51 1.63 -9.88 7.99
C GLN A 51 2.01 -11.36 7.93
N ALA A 52 1.56 -12.09 6.89
CA ALA A 52 1.78 -13.52 6.74
C ALA A 52 3.10 -13.87 6.04
N CYS A 53 3.34 -13.35 4.83
CA CYS A 53 4.53 -13.69 4.05
C CYS A 53 5.67 -12.67 4.21
N ARG A 54 5.44 -11.57 4.92
CA ARG A 54 6.41 -10.50 5.22
C ARG A 54 6.98 -9.79 3.99
N ARG A 55 6.41 -9.96 2.80
CA ARG A 55 6.76 -9.18 1.61
C ARG A 55 6.31 -7.72 1.78
N SER A 56 7.18 -6.81 1.37
CA SER A 56 6.91 -5.37 1.32
C SER A 56 6.36 -4.96 -0.04
N PHE A 57 5.46 -3.99 -0.02
CA PHE A 57 4.88 -3.39 -1.22
C PHE A 57 4.75 -1.89 -1.04
N PHE A 58 4.89 -1.14 -2.13
CA PHE A 58 4.40 0.23 -2.17
C PHE A 58 2.98 0.24 -2.72
N VAL A 59 2.09 0.96 -2.05
CA VAL A 59 0.67 1.02 -2.39
C VAL A 59 0.18 2.46 -2.36
N CYS A 60 -0.74 2.79 -3.26
CA CYS A 60 -1.39 4.09 -3.26
C CYS A 60 -2.58 4.09 -2.30
N CYS A 61 -2.67 5.14 -1.48
CA CYS A 61 -3.80 5.46 -0.62
C CYS A 61 -4.30 6.87 -0.97
N SER A 62 -5.43 6.97 -1.66
CA SER A 62 -6.03 8.28 -2.02
C SER A 62 -7.38 8.52 -1.34
N ARG A 63 -7.89 7.48 -0.70
CA ARG A 63 -9.10 7.46 0.09
C ARG A 63 -8.85 6.54 1.26
N VAL A 64 -9.47 6.86 2.38
CA VAL A 64 -9.48 5.92 3.48
C VAL A 64 -10.85 5.31 3.71
N GLU A 65 -10.84 4.00 3.92
CA GLU A 65 -11.98 3.25 4.39
C GLU A 65 -12.03 3.37 5.92
N ASP A 66 -12.63 4.45 6.40
CA ASP A 66 -12.90 4.58 7.83
C ASP A 66 -13.88 3.47 8.25
N ARG A 67 -13.46 2.59 9.16
CA ARG A 67 -14.30 1.50 9.71
C ARG A 67 -15.59 2.03 10.34
N ASP A 68 -15.58 3.27 10.85
CA ASP A 68 -16.74 3.93 11.43
C ASP A 68 -17.52 4.78 10.40
N ARG A 69 -17.16 4.70 9.11
CA ARG A 69 -17.71 5.51 8.00
C ARG A 69 -17.63 7.01 8.24
N ARG A 70 -16.74 7.47 9.13
CA ARG A 70 -16.49 8.90 9.29
C ARG A 70 -15.63 9.36 8.12
N PRO A 71 -15.91 10.52 7.51
CA PRO A 71 -14.99 11.09 6.55
C PRO A 71 -13.69 11.43 7.28
N SER A 72 -12.63 10.65 7.05
CA SER A 72 -11.27 10.99 7.46
C SER A 72 -10.41 11.17 6.21
N THR A 73 -9.49 12.13 6.27
CA THR A 73 -8.53 12.37 5.19
C THR A 73 -7.29 11.49 5.41
N VAL A 74 -6.55 11.21 4.35
CA VAL A 74 -5.27 10.49 4.43
C VAL A 74 -4.33 11.22 5.39
N ALA A 75 -4.27 12.55 5.30
CA ALA A 75 -3.48 13.38 6.21
C ALA A 75 -3.88 13.23 7.68
N ALA A 76 -5.18 13.14 7.97
CA ALA A 76 -5.68 12.99 9.34
C ALA A 76 -5.23 11.65 9.94
N GLN A 77 -5.28 10.57 9.16
CA GLN A 77 -4.86 9.24 9.61
C GLN A 77 -3.34 9.13 9.79
N ILE A 78 -2.57 9.73 8.88
CA ILE A 78 -1.11 9.84 9.04
C ILE A 78 -0.78 10.55 10.36
N ARG A 79 -1.43 11.69 10.64
CA ARG A 79 -1.20 12.44 11.88
C ARG A 79 -1.65 11.69 13.14
N ALA A 80 -2.67 10.86 13.03
CA ALA A 80 -3.09 9.96 14.10
C ALA A 80 -2.13 8.77 14.29
N ASN A 81 -1.11 8.63 13.44
CA ASN A 81 -0.22 7.49 13.38
C ASN A 81 -1.00 6.17 13.21
N ASP A 82 -2.09 6.23 12.42
CA ASP A 82 -2.93 5.09 12.09
C ASP A 82 -2.26 4.30 10.96
N ASP A 83 -1.80 3.09 11.28
CA ASP A 83 -1.17 2.18 10.33
C ASP A 83 -2.17 1.46 9.40
N GLY A 84 -3.47 1.76 9.58
CA GLY A 84 -4.60 1.25 8.80
C GLY A 84 -4.85 1.93 7.45
N LEU A 85 -3.95 2.79 6.95
CA LEU A 85 -4.11 3.45 5.64
C LEU A 85 -4.38 2.49 4.47
N TYR A 86 -3.93 1.24 4.58
CA TYR A 86 -4.15 0.18 3.60
C TYR A 86 -4.34 -1.15 4.32
N HIS A 87 -5.46 -1.82 4.07
CA HIS A 87 -5.84 -3.02 4.81
C HIS A 87 -5.45 -4.31 4.09
N ASP A 88 -5.91 -4.52 2.86
CA ASP A 88 -5.64 -5.77 2.12
C ASP A 88 -4.41 -5.62 1.23
N PRO A 89 -3.41 -6.53 1.26
CA PRO A 89 -2.28 -6.49 0.36
C PRO A 89 -2.74 -6.63 -1.09
N PRO A 90 -1.95 -6.13 -2.05
CA PRO A 90 -2.13 -6.48 -3.44
C PRO A 90 -2.07 -8.01 -3.62
N CYS A 91 -2.70 -8.51 -4.68
CA CYS A 91 -2.48 -9.89 -5.10
C CYS A 91 -0.99 -10.06 -5.45
N HIS A 92 -0.27 -10.89 -4.70
CA HIS A 92 1.19 -10.98 -4.75
C HIS A 92 1.71 -12.42 -4.73
N THR A 93 0.83 -13.38 -4.97
CA THR A 93 1.21 -14.77 -5.23
C THR A 93 1.19 -15.00 -6.73
N THR A 94 2.33 -15.32 -7.32
CA THR A 94 2.44 -15.60 -8.76
C THR A 94 1.78 -16.93 -9.13
N GLU A 95 1.41 -17.11 -10.39
CA GLU A 95 0.91 -18.39 -10.89
C GLU A 95 1.86 -19.57 -10.59
N ILE A 96 3.18 -19.36 -10.73
CA ILE A 96 4.19 -20.39 -10.42
C ILE A 96 4.13 -20.77 -8.94
N GLU A 97 4.05 -19.78 -8.04
CA GLU A 97 3.95 -20.01 -6.60
C GLU A 97 2.64 -20.70 -6.22
N ARG A 98 1.52 -20.36 -6.89
CA ARG A 98 0.24 -21.07 -6.69
C ARG A 98 0.31 -22.52 -7.15
N ARG A 99 0.91 -22.78 -8.32
CA ARG A 99 1.03 -24.13 -8.89
C ARG A 99 1.95 -25.03 -8.08
N THR A 100 3.05 -24.49 -7.56
CA THR A 100 4.06 -25.25 -6.80
C THR A 100 3.74 -25.32 -5.31
N GLY A 101 2.90 -24.43 -4.80
CA GLY A 101 2.68 -24.26 -3.35
C GLY A 101 3.91 -23.74 -2.62
N MET A 102 4.97 -23.33 -3.34
CA MET A 102 6.23 -22.87 -2.78
C MET A 102 6.42 -21.38 -3.05
N GLY A 103 6.88 -20.64 -2.05
CA GLY A 103 7.19 -19.21 -2.16
C GLY A 103 5.97 -18.28 -2.05
N GLY A 104 4.76 -18.74 -2.39
CA GLY A 104 3.53 -17.94 -2.31
C GLY A 104 3.09 -17.55 -0.90
N CYS A 105 2.14 -16.61 -0.81
CA CYS A 105 1.53 -16.28 0.48
C CYS A 105 0.59 -17.39 0.94
N MET A 106 1.05 -18.22 1.89
CA MET A 106 0.29 -19.39 2.37
C MET A 106 -1.03 -19.05 3.07
N ALA A 107 -1.13 -17.86 3.66
CA ALA A 107 -2.37 -17.39 4.32
C ALA A 107 -3.41 -16.82 3.34
N GLY A 108 -3.09 -16.80 2.04
CA GLY A 108 -3.93 -16.17 1.02
C GLY A 108 -3.82 -14.64 1.00
N GLU A 109 -4.67 -14.03 0.19
CA GLU A 109 -4.66 -12.59 -0.13
C GLU A 109 -5.66 -11.78 0.72
N SER A 110 -6.27 -12.42 1.73
CA SER A 110 -7.29 -11.83 2.61
C SER A 110 -6.75 -11.42 3.99
N MET A 111 -5.45 -11.17 4.09
CA MET A 111 -4.79 -10.83 5.35
C MET A 111 -4.57 -9.33 5.46
N THR A 112 -4.58 -8.78 6.66
CA THR A 112 -4.21 -7.38 6.90
C THR A 112 -2.74 -7.10 6.56
N THR A 113 -2.46 -5.92 6.00
CA THR A 113 -1.11 -5.35 5.94
C THR A 113 -0.80 -4.47 7.13
N LEU A 114 0.47 -4.41 7.50
CA LEU A 114 0.97 -3.46 8.50
C LEU A 114 1.60 -2.27 7.76
N GLY A 115 1.17 -1.06 8.10
CA GLY A 115 1.79 0.16 7.61
C GLY A 115 3.22 0.30 8.13
N VAL A 116 4.19 0.51 7.24
CA VAL A 116 5.60 0.73 7.60
C VAL A 116 5.91 2.22 7.61
N ARG A 117 5.66 2.90 6.50
CA ARG A 117 5.89 4.34 6.37
C ARG A 117 5.09 4.95 5.23
N VAL A 118 4.88 6.25 5.32
CA VAL A 118 4.44 7.09 4.19
C VAL A 118 5.69 7.52 3.43
N ALA A 119 5.85 7.02 2.22
CA ALA A 119 7.00 7.32 1.37
C ALA A 119 6.88 8.64 0.64
N GLU A 120 5.67 8.95 0.19
CA GLU A 120 5.33 10.24 -0.41
C GLU A 120 3.92 10.63 0.02
N TYR A 121 3.70 11.90 0.34
CA TYR A 121 2.37 12.42 0.57
C TYR A 121 2.10 13.65 -0.31
N TRP A 122 0.93 13.65 -0.94
CA TRP A 122 0.49 14.67 -1.89
C TRP A 122 -0.92 15.13 -1.55
N HIS A 123 -1.18 16.42 -1.77
CA HIS A 123 -2.50 17.01 -1.63
C HIS A 123 -2.79 17.92 -2.82
N ARG A 124 -4.09 18.10 -3.10
CA ARG A 124 -4.57 18.95 -4.18
C ARG A 124 -4.89 20.34 -3.63
N THR A 125 -4.24 21.35 -4.21
CA THR A 125 -4.52 22.75 -3.89
C THR A 125 -5.87 23.21 -4.43
N ALA A 126 -6.34 24.37 -3.99
CA ALA A 126 -7.51 25.02 -4.57
C ALA A 126 -7.38 25.26 -6.09
N SER A 127 -6.14 25.38 -6.59
CA SER A 127 -5.83 25.50 -8.03
C SER A 127 -5.82 24.16 -8.78
N MET A 128 -6.30 23.08 -8.16
CA MET A 128 -6.33 21.72 -8.70
C MET A 128 -4.95 21.09 -9.00
N ARG A 129 -3.87 21.73 -8.56
CA ARG A 129 -2.49 21.25 -8.69
C ARG A 129 -2.12 20.35 -7.50
N TRP A 130 -1.33 19.33 -7.78
CA TRP A 130 -0.76 18.45 -6.77
C TRP A 130 0.51 19.05 -6.17
N GLU A 131 0.58 19.10 -4.85
CA GLU A 131 1.76 19.53 -4.10
C GLU A 131 2.16 18.46 -3.09
N ARG A 132 3.45 18.15 -3.05
CA ARG A 132 4.04 17.21 -2.12
C ARG A 132 4.26 17.90 -0.78
N ASP A 133 3.86 17.26 0.32
CA ASP A 133 4.11 17.75 1.67
C ASP A 133 4.94 16.72 2.45
N PRO A 134 6.28 16.90 2.51
CA PRO A 134 7.18 15.99 3.20
C PRO A 134 6.94 15.91 4.72
N ALA A 135 6.20 16.83 5.32
CA ALA A 135 5.93 16.79 6.77
C ALA A 135 5.07 15.58 7.17
N LEU A 136 4.39 14.94 6.21
CA LEU A 136 3.56 13.75 6.42
C LEU A 136 4.24 12.45 5.92
N GLU A 137 5.51 12.52 5.50
CA GLU A 137 6.32 11.36 5.10
C GLU A 137 6.99 10.73 6.32
N ILE A 138 6.17 10.10 7.16
CA ILE A 138 6.59 9.55 8.45
C ILE A 138 6.76 8.03 8.40
N THR A 139 7.52 7.50 9.35
CA THR A 139 7.54 6.06 9.67
C THR A 139 6.57 5.81 10.82
N PHE A 140 5.72 4.79 10.68
CA PHE A 140 4.78 4.43 11.74
C PHE A 140 5.55 3.82 12.92
N THR A 141 5.33 4.36 14.12
CA THR A 141 5.87 3.79 15.35
C THR A 141 4.92 2.72 15.87
N HIS A 142 5.40 1.49 15.91
CA HIS A 142 4.65 0.35 16.42
C HIS A 142 5.08 0.05 17.86
N ASP A 143 4.27 0.43 18.84
CA ASP A 143 4.51 0.04 20.23
C ASP A 143 4.18 -1.46 20.41
N ASP A 144 5.21 -2.22 20.78
CA ASP A 144 5.27 -3.62 21.23
C ASP A 144 4.87 -4.78 20.30
N TYR A 145 3.96 -4.66 19.33
CA TYR A 145 3.66 -5.79 18.42
C TYR A 145 4.76 -6.00 17.36
N SER A 146 5.39 -4.91 16.91
CA SER A 146 6.46 -4.93 15.90
C SER A 146 7.84 -5.25 16.46
N ARG A 147 8.06 -5.13 17.78
CA ARG A 147 9.28 -5.64 18.41
C ARG A 147 9.39 -7.15 18.26
N ARG A 148 8.28 -7.91 18.30
CA ARG A 148 8.29 -9.36 18.07
C ARG A 148 8.49 -9.74 16.60
N LEU A 149 7.93 -8.98 15.67
CA LEU A 149 8.03 -9.25 14.22
C LEU A 149 9.35 -8.81 13.57
N ILE A 150 10.11 -7.92 14.22
CA ILE A 150 11.45 -7.47 13.78
C ILE A 150 12.57 -8.26 14.48
N ALA A 151 12.35 -8.74 15.71
CA ALA A 151 13.37 -9.44 16.50
C ALA A 151 13.67 -10.89 16.05
N GLU A 152 12.82 -11.53 15.24
CA GLU A 152 13.04 -12.90 14.74
C GLU A 152 13.91 -12.95 13.46
N LYS A 153 14.64 -11.87 13.14
CA LYS A 153 15.59 -11.83 12.01
C LYS A 153 17.03 -12.25 12.36
N TRP A 154 17.23 -13.12 13.36
CA TRP A 154 18.52 -13.76 13.63
C TRP A 154 18.35 -15.23 14.02
#